data_AF-A0A3E1NQ76-F1
#
_entry.id   AF-A0A3E1NQ76-F1
#
_cell.length_a   1.000
_cell.length_b   1.000
_cell.length_c   1.000
_cell.angle_alpha   90.00
_cell.angle_beta   90.00
_cell.angle_gamma   90.00
#
_symmetry.space_group_name_H-M   'P 1'
#
loop_
_entity.id
_entity.type
_entity.pdbx_description
1 polymer ?
#
loop_
_entity_poly.entity_id
_entity_poly.type
_entity_poly.pdbx_seq_one_letter_code
_entity_poly.pdbx_strand_id
1 'polypeptide(L)'
;MGKKTTKIQIAPPVDEQGVEVVKSPIQIMSAALKDEFCNYTYDHLVAPNTTNTVNIKSSVLVHDDLKKAFARLNVHLAVICEEIDPLDVLDIEDIAEYDSSMHNEESMEFKVSRFTVTSFKIDGTGENEGVTLAGHKRLKTGDYLKLDTPKTKWINDYPFINELRVVIDDLRAEVDKYMHGKAAPRWIQPELDMPEDGQEEDLSLAI
;
A
#
# COMPACT_ATOMS: atom_id res chain seq x y z
N MET A 1 -11.60 32.29 3.44
CA MET A 1 -10.22 31.78 3.37
C MET A 1 -10.18 30.47 2.58
N GLY A 2 -9.88 30.50 1.28
CA GLY A 2 -9.65 29.29 0.47
C GLY A 2 -8.16 29.05 0.31
N LYS A 3 -7.64 27.92 0.83
CA LYS A 3 -6.23 27.54 0.68
C LYS A 3 -5.98 27.16 -0.78
N LYS A 4 -5.21 27.99 -1.50
CA LYS A 4 -4.77 27.73 -2.88
C LYS A 4 -3.75 26.59 -2.86
N THR A 5 -4.11 25.45 -3.44
CA THR A 5 -3.22 24.31 -3.69
C THR A 5 -2.51 24.54 -5.01
N THR A 6 -1.27 25.04 -4.95
CA THR A 6 -0.40 25.14 -6.13
C THR A 6 0.09 23.74 -6.49
N LYS A 7 -0.37 23.21 -7.63
CA LYS A 7 0.22 22.01 -8.25
C LYS A 7 1.62 22.38 -8.73
N ILE A 8 2.66 21.92 -8.03
CA ILE A 8 4.03 21.99 -8.53
C ILE A 8 4.21 20.81 -9.49
N GLN A 9 4.26 21.11 -10.79
CA GLN A 9 4.62 20.15 -11.82
C GLN A 9 6.14 19.99 -11.78
N ILE A 10 6.63 18.98 -11.05
CA ILE A 10 8.04 18.62 -11.06
C ILE A 10 8.30 17.79 -12.33
N ALA A 11 8.81 18.46 -13.37
CA ALA A 11 9.49 17.75 -14.45
C ALA A 11 10.78 17.12 -13.88
N PRO A 12 11.19 15.92 -14.36
CA PRO A 12 12.50 15.40 -13.98
C PRO A 12 13.58 16.36 -14.50
N PRO A 13 14.55 16.77 -13.66
CA PRO A 13 15.68 17.54 -14.15
C PRO A 13 16.57 16.63 -15.00
N VAL A 14 16.56 16.86 -16.31
CA VAL A 14 17.52 16.29 -17.25
C VAL A 14 18.67 17.28 -17.39
N ASP A 15 19.89 16.83 -17.09
CA ASP A 15 21.12 17.57 -17.42
C ASP A 15 21.65 17.09 -18.78
N GLU A 16 22.18 18.02 -19.58
CA GLU A 16 22.58 17.84 -20.99
C GLU A 16 23.82 16.92 -21.21
N GLN A 17 24.27 16.17 -20.20
CA GLN A 17 25.55 15.44 -20.22
C GLN A 17 25.48 13.94 -19.86
N GLY A 18 24.30 13.31 -19.83
CA GLY A 18 24.21 11.84 -19.87
C GLY A 18 24.93 11.05 -18.76
N VAL A 19 24.95 11.54 -17.51
CA VAL A 19 25.53 10.83 -16.35
C VAL A 19 24.44 10.46 -15.32
N GLU A 20 24.54 9.23 -14.84
CA GLU A 20 23.53 8.45 -14.11
C GLU A 20 23.07 9.04 -12.75
N VAL A 21 21.80 8.78 -12.47
CA VAL A 21 20.99 9.15 -11.31
C VAL A 21 21.73 8.94 -9.99
N VAL A 22 21.96 10.02 -9.25
CA VAL A 22 22.44 9.95 -7.86
C VAL A 22 21.34 9.30 -7.01
N LYS A 23 21.51 8.00 -6.71
CA LYS A 23 20.72 7.24 -5.74
C LYS A 23 20.90 7.85 -4.33
N SER A 24 20.20 8.93 -4.03
CA SER A 24 19.99 9.32 -2.62
C SER A 24 19.11 8.25 -1.95
N PRO A 25 19.36 7.88 -0.68
CA PRO A 25 18.55 6.87 0.02
C PRO A 25 17.14 7.42 0.24
N ILE A 26 16.22 7.09 -0.65
CA ILE A 26 14.81 7.39 -0.50
C ILE A 26 14.31 6.56 0.67
N GLN A 27 13.92 7.21 1.78
CA GLN A 27 13.34 6.51 2.92
C GLN A 27 11.83 6.65 2.89
N ILE A 28 11.13 5.55 2.59
CA ILE A 28 9.67 5.51 2.68
C ILE A 28 9.27 5.66 4.15
N MET A 29 8.60 6.76 4.47
CA MET A 29 8.10 7.05 5.80
C MET A 29 6.70 6.50 6.01
N SER A 30 5.83 6.62 5.02
CA SER A 30 4.44 6.16 5.17
C SER A 30 3.85 5.75 3.83
N ALA A 31 2.93 4.80 3.88
CA ALA A 31 2.07 4.49 2.75
C ALA A 31 0.63 4.30 3.22
N ALA A 32 -0.30 4.70 2.38
CA ALA A 32 -1.73 4.65 2.61
C ALA A 32 -2.43 4.12 1.35
N LEU A 33 -3.00 2.92 1.48
CA LEU A 33 -3.90 2.34 0.53
C LEU A 33 -5.26 3.04 0.62
N LYS A 34 -5.67 3.61 -0.50
CA LYS A 34 -6.97 4.24 -0.67
C LYS A 34 -7.65 3.59 -1.87
N ASP A 35 -8.52 2.63 -1.57
CA ASP A 35 -9.24 1.86 -2.58
C ASP A 35 -8.23 1.06 -3.44
N GLU A 36 -8.16 1.29 -4.75
CA GLU A 36 -7.19 0.63 -5.63
C GLU A 36 -5.85 1.37 -5.78
N PHE A 37 -5.64 2.48 -5.05
CA PHE A 37 -4.47 3.34 -5.19
C PHE A 37 -3.62 3.40 -3.92
N CYS A 38 -2.28 3.38 -4.07
CA CYS A 38 -1.35 3.60 -2.96
C CYS A 38 -0.80 5.04 -3.00
N ASN A 39 -1.03 5.79 -1.91
CA ASN A 39 -0.37 7.06 -1.65
C ASN A 39 0.82 6.81 -0.74
N TYR A 40 1.99 7.33 -1.06
CA TYR A 40 3.18 7.13 -0.25
C TYR A 40 3.92 8.44 -0.02
N THR A 41 4.63 8.50 1.10
CA THR A 41 5.45 9.63 1.49
C THR A 41 6.87 9.14 1.71
N TYR A 42 7.83 9.81 1.10
CA TYR A 42 9.24 9.53 1.28
C TYR A 42 10.02 10.80 1.57
N ASP A 43 11.10 10.65 2.32
CA ASP A 43 12.07 11.70 2.52
C ASP A 43 13.22 11.54 1.53
N HIS A 44 13.51 12.63 0.80
CA HIS A 44 14.62 12.71 -0.13
C HIS A 44 15.66 13.71 0.40
N LEU A 45 16.86 13.20 0.69
CA LEU A 45 17.97 14.01 1.16
C LEU A 45 18.65 14.68 -0.04
N VAL A 46 18.47 16.00 -0.16
CA VAL A 46 18.97 16.82 -1.29
C VAL A 46 20.34 17.42 -0.96
N ALA A 47 20.62 17.70 0.31
CA ALA A 47 21.87 18.28 0.80
C ALA A 47 22.14 17.85 2.25
N PRO A 48 23.39 17.93 2.76
CA PRO A 48 23.67 17.73 4.17
C PRO A 48 22.88 18.76 4.99
N ASN A 49 21.87 18.30 5.73
CA ASN A 49 20.87 19.06 6.52
C ASN A 49 19.62 19.57 5.79
N THR A 50 19.35 19.16 4.54
CA THR A 50 18.06 19.47 3.88
C THR A 50 17.41 18.19 3.38
N THR A 51 16.34 17.81 4.07
CA THR A 51 15.47 16.69 3.70
C THR A 51 14.17 17.26 3.14
N ASN A 52 13.83 16.87 1.92
CA ASN A 52 12.54 17.19 1.31
C ASN A 52 11.59 16.02 1.48
N THR A 53 10.51 16.24 2.22
CA THR A 53 9.41 15.29 2.34
C THR A 53 8.52 15.40 1.11
N VAL A 54 8.43 14.34 0.32
CA VAL A 54 7.60 14.27 -0.88
C VAL A 54 6.40 13.37 -0.60
N ASN A 55 5.19 13.90 -0.82
CA ASN A 55 3.95 13.13 -0.74
C ASN A 55 3.42 12.88 -2.15
N ILE A 56 3.42 11.62 -2.57
CA ILE A 56 2.94 11.21 -3.88
C ILE A 56 1.57 10.57 -3.74
N LYS A 57 0.62 11.08 -4.51
CA LYS A 57 -0.68 10.46 -4.71
C LYS A 57 -0.64 9.73 -6.03
N SER A 58 -0.55 8.41 -5.98
CA SER A 58 -0.57 7.61 -7.20
C SER A 58 -2.00 7.46 -7.71
N SER A 59 -2.15 7.43 -9.03
CA SER A 59 -3.39 7.04 -9.73
C SER A 59 -3.21 5.70 -10.46
N VAL A 60 -2.16 4.96 -10.10
CA VAL A 60 -1.84 3.64 -10.66
C VAL A 60 -2.45 2.57 -9.76
N LEU A 61 -2.94 1.50 -10.37
CA LEU A 61 -3.47 0.34 -9.65
C LEU A 61 -2.35 -0.35 -8.88
N VAL A 62 -2.61 -0.64 -7.60
CA VAL A 62 -1.67 -1.39 -6.77
C VAL A 62 -1.56 -2.85 -7.21
N HIS A 63 -0.37 -3.42 -7.11
CA HIS A 63 -0.18 -4.85 -7.34
C HIS A 63 -0.81 -5.68 -6.22
N ASP A 64 -1.17 -6.93 -6.53
CA ASP A 64 -1.72 -7.87 -5.56
C ASP A 64 -0.73 -8.15 -4.41
N ASP A 65 0.58 -8.17 -4.70
CA ASP A 65 1.65 -8.29 -3.70
C ASP A 65 1.57 -7.18 -2.64
N LEU A 66 1.36 -5.93 -3.05
CA LEU A 66 1.23 -4.83 -2.09
C LEU A 66 -0.03 -5.02 -1.23
N LYS A 67 -1.14 -5.45 -1.82
CA LYS A 67 -2.38 -5.74 -1.06
C LYS A 67 -2.16 -6.86 -0.05
N LYS A 68 -1.46 -7.93 -0.43
CA LYS A 68 -1.07 -9.04 0.45
C LYS A 68 -0.16 -8.58 1.58
N ALA A 69 0.82 -7.74 1.29
CA ALA A 69 1.71 -7.16 2.30
C ALA A 69 0.93 -6.29 3.32
N PHE A 70 -0.06 -5.51 2.87
CA PHE A 70 -0.99 -4.81 3.77
C PHE A 70 -1.89 -5.77 4.57
N ALA A 71 -2.34 -6.88 3.97
CA ALA A 71 -3.14 -7.87 4.65
C ALA A 71 -2.37 -8.55 5.81
N ARG A 72 -1.06 -8.77 5.65
CA ARG A 72 -0.18 -9.26 6.74
C ARG A 72 -0.17 -8.32 7.95
N LEU A 73 -0.41 -7.02 7.77
CA LEU A 73 -0.53 -6.07 8.89
C LEU A 73 -1.86 -6.17 9.63
N ASN A 74 -2.90 -6.83 9.09
CA ASN A 74 -4.23 -6.90 9.71
C ASN A 74 -4.19 -7.58 11.08
N VAL A 75 -3.43 -8.67 11.21
CA VAL A 75 -3.24 -9.34 12.50
C VAL A 75 -2.48 -8.45 13.47
N HIS A 76 -1.42 -7.77 13.02
CA HIS A 76 -0.67 -6.85 13.88
C HIS A 76 -1.57 -5.73 14.41
N LEU A 77 -2.46 -5.17 13.58
CA LEU A 77 -3.44 -4.17 14.01
C LEU A 77 -4.35 -4.71 15.12
N ALA A 78 -4.87 -5.92 14.96
CA ALA A 78 -5.76 -6.54 15.92
C ALA A 78 -5.07 -6.83 17.27
N VAL A 79 -3.83 -7.33 17.23
CA VAL A 79 -3.06 -7.61 18.46
C VAL A 79 -2.63 -6.32 19.15
N ILE A 80 -2.16 -5.31 18.42
CA ILE A 80 -1.71 -4.03 19.01
C ILE A 80 -2.90 -3.26 19.61
N CYS A 81 -4.10 -3.41 19.04
CA CYS A 81 -5.32 -2.80 19.56
C CYS A 81 -5.96 -3.61 20.71
N GLU A 82 -5.29 -4.65 21.22
CA GLU A 82 -5.76 -5.54 22.29
C GLU A 82 -7.10 -6.25 21.96
N GLU A 83 -7.40 -6.41 20.67
CA GLU A 83 -8.61 -7.09 20.19
C GLU A 83 -8.42 -8.60 20.03
N ILE A 84 -7.16 -9.02 19.84
CA ILE A 84 -6.74 -10.41 19.80
C ILE A 84 -5.59 -10.56 20.78
N ASP A 85 -5.72 -11.51 21.71
CA ASP A 85 -4.64 -11.85 22.61
C ASP A 85 -3.46 -12.46 21.83
N PRO A 86 -2.23 -11.98 22.04
CA PRO A 86 -1.06 -12.55 21.38
C PRO A 86 -0.84 -14.03 21.73
N LEU A 87 -1.37 -14.49 22.87
CA LEU A 87 -1.32 -15.89 23.30
C LEU A 87 -2.24 -16.80 22.48
N ASP A 88 -3.31 -16.24 21.90
CA ASP A 88 -4.21 -16.96 20.99
C ASP A 88 -3.54 -17.16 19.62
N VAL A 89 -2.57 -16.32 19.27
CA VAL A 89 -1.87 -16.33 17.97
C VAL A 89 -0.71 -17.33 18.04
N LEU A 90 -0.95 -18.55 17.51
CA LEU A 90 0.06 -19.59 17.42
C LEU A 90 1.19 -19.20 16.46
N ASP A 91 0.84 -18.63 15.32
CA ASP A 91 1.79 -18.14 14.33
C ASP A 91 1.16 -16.94 13.58
N ILE A 92 1.85 -15.81 13.57
CA ILE A 92 1.34 -14.56 13.00
C ILE A 92 1.54 -14.49 11.48
N GLU A 93 2.49 -15.28 10.94
CA GLU A 93 2.76 -15.35 9.51
C GLU A 93 1.86 -16.39 8.82
N ASP A 94 1.49 -17.46 9.53
CA ASP A 94 0.64 -18.56 9.02
C ASP A 94 -0.86 -18.36 9.30
N ILE A 95 -1.35 -17.11 9.24
CA ILE A 95 -2.80 -16.85 9.31
C ILE A 95 -3.35 -16.89 7.90
N ALA A 96 -3.97 -18.02 7.56
CA ALA A 96 -4.64 -18.19 6.28
C ALA A 96 -5.72 -17.11 6.05
N GLU A 97 -5.96 -16.80 4.77
CA GLU A 97 -7.10 -15.96 4.41
C GLU A 97 -8.39 -16.68 4.83
N TYR A 98 -9.25 -15.96 5.55
CA TYR A 98 -10.52 -16.51 6.00
C TYR A 98 -11.36 -16.97 4.82
N ASP A 99 -11.57 -18.28 4.73
CA ASP A 99 -12.47 -18.87 3.77
C ASP A 99 -13.93 -18.76 4.26
N SER A 100 -14.70 -17.90 3.59
CA SER A 100 -16.11 -17.67 3.94
C SER A 100 -17.02 -18.89 3.77
N SER A 101 -16.57 -19.94 3.09
CA SER A 101 -17.33 -21.18 2.92
C SER A 101 -17.22 -22.12 4.13
N MET A 102 -16.18 -21.96 4.95
CA MET A 102 -15.98 -22.76 6.17
C MET A 102 -16.86 -22.34 7.36
N HIS A 103 -17.55 -21.19 7.27
CA HIS A 103 -18.52 -20.70 8.28
C HIS A 103 -18.04 -20.77 9.75
N ASN A 104 -16.73 -20.73 10.02
CA ASN A 104 -16.21 -20.86 11.38
C ASN A 104 -15.94 -19.49 12.02
N GLU A 105 -17.00 -18.86 12.54
CA GLU A 105 -16.96 -17.52 13.12
C GLU A 105 -16.12 -17.37 14.41
N GLU A 106 -15.66 -18.48 14.99
CA GLU A 106 -14.73 -18.48 16.13
C GLU A 106 -13.25 -18.59 15.72
N SER A 107 -12.96 -18.87 14.44
CA SER A 107 -11.58 -18.98 13.96
C SER A 107 -10.82 -17.67 14.08
N MET A 108 -9.52 -17.78 14.34
CA MET A 108 -8.60 -16.64 14.33
C MET A 108 -8.66 -15.91 12.99
N GLU A 109 -8.68 -16.64 11.88
CA GLU A 109 -8.77 -16.09 10.52
C GLU A 109 -10.00 -15.19 10.37
N PHE A 110 -11.16 -15.63 10.91
CA PHE A 110 -12.38 -14.82 10.87
C PHE A 110 -12.24 -13.55 11.70
N LYS A 111 -11.68 -13.64 12.92
CA LYS A 111 -11.43 -12.47 13.77
C LYS A 111 -10.54 -11.47 13.05
N VAL A 112 -9.42 -11.92 12.47
CA VAL A 112 -8.47 -11.10 11.72
C VAL A 112 -9.10 -10.52 10.45
N SER A 113 -9.95 -11.28 9.74
CA SER A 113 -10.61 -10.82 8.51
C SER A 113 -11.49 -9.59 8.69
N ARG A 114 -11.94 -9.32 9.93
CA ARG A 114 -12.70 -8.11 10.24
C ARG A 114 -11.83 -6.86 10.30
N PHE A 115 -10.52 -7.01 10.43
CA PHE A 115 -9.57 -5.92 10.47
C PHE A 115 -8.96 -5.72 9.09
N THR A 116 -8.83 -4.47 8.68
CA THR A 116 -8.19 -4.11 7.41
C THR A 116 -7.32 -2.89 7.63
N VAL A 117 -6.00 -3.08 7.49
CA VAL A 117 -5.03 -2.00 7.55
C VAL A 117 -5.05 -1.25 6.23
N THR A 118 -5.20 0.07 6.34
CA THR A 118 -5.20 0.97 5.18
C THR A 118 -3.94 1.79 5.08
N SER A 119 -3.19 1.95 6.18
CA SER A 119 -2.00 2.79 6.17
C SER A 119 -1.04 2.42 7.28
N PHE A 120 0.24 2.62 7.00
CA PHE A 120 1.29 2.59 8.02
C PHE A 120 2.11 3.88 7.94
N LYS A 121 2.62 4.32 9.09
CA LYS A 121 3.50 5.46 9.23
C LYS A 121 4.65 5.08 10.14
N ILE A 122 5.87 5.27 9.67
CA ILE A 122 7.09 5.09 10.41
C ILE A 122 7.57 6.48 10.80
N ASP A 123 7.89 6.64 12.06
CA ASP A 123 8.21 7.93 12.65
C ASP A 123 9.26 7.77 13.76
N GLY A 124 10.11 8.77 13.92
CA GLY A 124 11.15 8.80 14.94
C GLY A 124 12.55 8.49 14.41
N THR A 125 13.53 8.70 15.28
CA THR A 125 14.95 8.53 15.00
C THR A 125 15.61 7.75 16.14
N GLY A 126 16.48 6.80 15.79
CA GLY A 126 17.22 5.98 16.75
C GLY A 126 16.29 5.18 17.67
N GLU A 127 16.39 5.40 18.98
CA GLU A 127 15.63 4.67 20.00
C GLU A 127 14.13 5.04 20.06
N ASN A 128 13.75 6.14 19.41
CA ASN A 128 12.35 6.57 19.30
C ASN A 128 11.73 6.21 17.94
N GLU A 129 12.46 5.49 17.10
CA GLU A 129 11.92 4.97 15.87
C GLU A 129 10.83 3.92 16.17
N GLY A 130 9.70 4.07 15.49
CA GLY A 130 8.56 3.19 15.65
C GLY A 130 7.58 3.34 14.50
N VAL A 131 6.60 2.45 14.50
CA VAL A 131 5.57 2.36 13.48
C VAL A 131 4.19 2.59 14.10
N THR A 132 3.34 3.29 13.37
CA THR A 132 1.94 3.53 13.67
C THR A 132 1.13 2.94 12.52
N LEU A 133 0.20 2.06 12.85
CA LEU A 133 -0.72 1.45 11.90
C LEU A 133 -2.08 2.15 12.00
N ALA A 134 -2.77 2.27 10.87
CA ALA A 134 -4.14 2.76 10.84
C ALA A 134 -4.96 1.96 9.83
N GLY A 135 -6.17 1.63 10.24
CA GLY A 135 -7.06 0.74 9.53
C GLY A 135 -8.50 0.90 9.98
N HIS A 136 -9.31 -0.10 9.66
CA HIS A 136 -10.72 -0.14 10.02
C HIS A 136 -11.09 -1.57 10.43
N LYS A 137 -12.05 -1.68 11.34
CA LYS A 137 -12.67 -2.92 11.78
C LYS A 137 -14.12 -2.96 11.33
N ARG A 138 -14.54 -4.06 10.69
CA ARG A 138 -15.94 -4.29 10.34
C ARG A 138 -16.72 -4.78 11.56
N LEU A 139 -17.75 -4.05 11.95
CA LEU A 139 -18.65 -4.41 13.04
C LEU A 139 -19.72 -5.40 12.55
N LYS A 140 -20.33 -6.13 13.50
CA LYS A 140 -21.45 -7.05 13.19
C LYS A 140 -22.67 -6.32 12.61
N THR A 141 -22.79 -5.02 12.85
CA THR A 141 -23.88 -4.17 12.35
C THR A 141 -23.73 -3.82 10.86
N GLY A 142 -22.56 -4.09 10.25
CA GLY A 142 -22.23 -3.69 8.88
C GLY A 142 -21.48 -2.35 8.79
N ASP A 143 -21.32 -1.64 9.91
CA ASP A 143 -20.53 -0.41 9.98
C ASP A 143 -19.02 -0.68 10.05
N TYR A 144 -18.23 0.34 9.70
CA TYR A 144 -16.78 0.32 9.81
C TYR A 144 -16.31 1.23 10.94
N LEU A 145 -15.60 0.66 11.90
CA LEU A 145 -14.93 1.40 12.98
C LEU A 145 -13.50 1.71 12.56
N LYS A 146 -13.13 2.98 12.50
CA LYS A 146 -11.73 3.36 12.23
C LYS A 146 -10.87 3.09 13.45
N LEU A 147 -9.73 2.45 13.25
CA LEU A 147 -8.74 2.15 14.29
C LEU A 147 -7.40 2.79 13.94
N ASP A 148 -6.79 3.43 14.93
CA ASP A 148 -5.41 3.89 14.88
C ASP A 148 -4.65 3.31 16.07
N THR A 149 -3.47 2.74 15.79
CA THR A 149 -2.65 2.18 16.87
C THR A 149 -1.83 3.26 17.52
N PRO A 150 -1.45 3.09 18.81
CA PRO A 150 -0.34 3.84 19.35
C PRO A 150 0.94 3.58 18.53
N LYS A 151 1.92 4.46 18.68
CA LYS A 151 3.24 4.31 18.09
C LYS A 151 3.97 3.13 18.76
N THR A 152 4.11 2.03 18.03
CA THR A 152 4.87 0.85 18.46
C THR A 152 6.34 1.07 18.17
N LYS A 153 7.14 1.29 19.21
CA LYS A 153 8.61 1.42 19.08
C LYS A 153 9.23 0.05 18.77
N TRP A 154 10.36 0.03 18.07
CA TRP A 154 11.08 -1.22 17.81
C TRP A 154 11.68 -1.87 19.06
N ILE A 155 11.85 -1.09 20.13
CA ILE A 155 12.31 -1.54 21.45
C ILE A 155 11.15 -1.88 22.41
N ASN A 156 9.90 -1.89 21.92
CA ASN A 156 8.73 -2.14 22.74
C ASN A 156 8.58 -3.62 23.10
N ASP A 157 7.78 -3.93 24.13
CA ASP A 157 7.46 -5.29 24.61
C ASP A 157 6.44 -6.02 23.70
N TYR A 158 6.33 -5.61 22.43
CA TYR A 158 5.40 -6.26 21.52
C TYR A 158 5.97 -7.62 21.10
N PRO A 159 5.29 -8.75 21.38
CA PRO A 159 5.84 -10.09 21.16
C PRO A 159 6.19 -10.37 19.69
N PHE A 160 5.47 -9.78 18.74
CA PHE A 160 5.68 -9.97 17.30
C PHE A 160 6.43 -8.81 16.63
N ILE A 161 7.33 -8.14 17.37
CA ILE A 161 8.06 -6.97 16.85
C ILE A 161 8.99 -7.32 15.68
N ASN A 162 9.57 -8.52 15.67
CA ASN A 162 10.41 -9.00 14.58
C ASN A 162 9.59 -9.15 13.29
N GLU A 163 8.43 -9.80 13.39
CA GLU A 163 7.52 -10.03 12.26
C GLU A 163 6.98 -8.73 11.71
N LEU A 164 6.57 -7.81 12.60
CA LEU A 164 6.16 -6.47 12.21
C LEU A 164 7.26 -5.75 11.44
N ARG A 165 8.53 -5.91 11.84
CA ARG A 165 9.67 -5.30 11.15
C ARG A 165 9.87 -5.89 9.76
N VAL A 166 9.77 -7.22 9.60
CA VAL A 166 9.89 -7.90 8.31
C VAL A 166 8.77 -7.44 7.36
N VAL A 167 7.52 -7.42 7.83
CA VAL A 167 6.36 -6.98 7.02
C VAL A 167 6.52 -5.52 6.58
N ILE A 168 6.99 -4.65 7.48
CA ILE A 168 7.23 -3.24 7.16
C ILE A 168 8.39 -3.06 6.17
N ASP A 169 9.47 -3.84 6.28
CA ASP A 169 10.58 -3.81 5.33
C ASP A 169 10.14 -4.29 3.93
N ASP A 170 9.35 -5.37 3.87
CA ASP A 170 8.76 -5.87 2.64
C ASP A 170 7.83 -4.83 1.99
N LEU A 171 6.97 -4.18 2.78
CA LEU A 171 6.15 -3.06 2.30
C LEU A 171 6.98 -1.91 1.76
N ARG A 172 8.09 -1.56 2.42
CA ARG A 172 9.00 -0.53 1.90
C ARG A 172 9.61 -0.95 0.56
N ALA A 173 10.04 -2.20 0.43
CA ALA A 173 10.59 -2.72 -0.80
C ALA A 173 9.55 -2.77 -1.93
N GLU A 174 8.30 -3.15 -1.64
CA GLU A 174 7.21 -3.14 -2.61
C GLU A 174 6.81 -1.72 -3.03
N VAL A 175 6.78 -0.76 -2.09
CA VAL A 175 6.54 0.66 -2.41
C VAL A 175 7.69 1.24 -3.24
N ASP A 176 8.93 0.84 -2.97
CA ASP A 176 10.09 1.23 -3.79
C ASP A 176 9.98 0.68 -5.22
N LYS A 177 9.62 -0.60 -5.39
CA LYS A 177 9.36 -1.19 -6.71
C LYS A 177 8.20 -0.50 -7.43
N TYR A 178 7.15 -0.14 -6.69
CA TYR A 178 6.01 0.60 -7.20
C TYR A 178 6.40 2.01 -7.66
N MET A 179 7.28 2.68 -6.92
CA MET A 179 7.86 3.98 -7.30
C MET A 179 8.73 3.88 -8.56
N HIS A 180 9.48 2.78 -8.71
CA HIS A 180 10.33 2.51 -9.87
C HIS A 180 9.58 1.93 -11.08
N GLY A 181 8.24 1.91 -11.06
CA GLY A 181 7.43 1.60 -12.24
C GLY A 181 7.01 0.12 -12.38
N LYS A 182 7.13 -0.70 -11.34
CA LYS A 182 6.47 -2.02 -11.29
C LYS A 182 4.96 -1.83 -11.02
N ALA A 183 4.27 -1.24 -12.00
CA ALA A 183 2.82 -1.17 -12.05
C ALA A 183 2.27 -2.54 -12.48
N ALA A 184 1.10 -2.93 -11.97
CA ALA A 184 0.40 -4.12 -12.48
C ALA A 184 0.31 -4.06 -14.01
N PRO A 185 0.50 -5.19 -14.71
CA PRO A 185 0.42 -5.21 -16.16
C PRO A 185 -0.92 -4.59 -16.55
N ARG A 186 -0.84 -3.42 -17.21
CA ARG A 186 -2.00 -2.86 -17.89
C ARG A 186 -2.39 -3.94 -18.88
N TRP A 187 -3.59 -4.48 -18.75
CA TRP A 187 -4.18 -5.32 -19.80
C TRP A 187 -4.31 -4.42 -21.03
N ILE A 188 -3.23 -4.31 -21.78
CA ILE A 188 -3.23 -3.80 -23.14
C ILE A 188 -4.03 -4.87 -23.86
N GLN A 189 -5.29 -4.58 -24.16
CA GLN A 189 -6.01 -5.40 -25.14
C GLN A 189 -5.10 -5.45 -26.37
N PRO A 190 -4.66 -6.64 -26.83
CA PRO A 190 -4.00 -6.70 -28.13
C PRO A 190 -4.99 -6.09 -29.12
N GLU A 191 -4.58 -5.02 -29.79
CA GLU A 191 -5.31 -4.43 -30.89
C GLU A 191 -5.59 -5.56 -31.87
N LEU A 192 -6.85 -5.98 -31.94
CA LEU A 192 -7.27 -7.01 -32.86
C LEU A 192 -7.25 -6.35 -34.23
N ASP A 193 -6.14 -6.50 -34.95
CA ASP A 193 -5.98 -6.10 -36.35
C ASP A 193 -7.02 -6.88 -37.16
N MET A 194 -8.21 -6.30 -37.29
CA MET A 194 -9.28 -6.82 -38.12
C MET A 194 -8.88 -6.55 -39.57
N PRO A 195 -8.65 -7.58 -40.41
CA PRO A 195 -8.42 -7.35 -41.82
C PRO A 195 -9.66 -6.70 -42.44
N GLU A 196 -9.44 -5.53 -43.04
CA GLU A 196 -10.42 -4.78 -43.82
C GLU A 196 -10.69 -5.55 -45.13
N ASP A 197 -11.72 -6.40 -45.12
CA ASP A 197 -12.29 -6.96 -46.34
C ASP A 197 -13.81 -6.73 -46.32
N GLY A 198 -14.23 -5.76 -47.13
CA GLY A 198 -15.61 -5.34 -47.27
C GLY A 198 -15.81 -4.62 -48.58
N GLN A 199 -15.71 -5.38 -49.68
CA GLN A 199 -16.13 -4.96 -51.01
C GLN A 199 -17.53 -4.34 -50.96
N GLU A 200 -17.64 -3.12 -51.47
CA GLU A 200 -18.89 -2.38 -51.63
C GLU A 200 -19.72 -3.04 -52.75
N GLU A 201 -20.65 -3.93 -52.39
CA GLU A 201 -21.72 -4.34 -53.31
C GLU A 201 -22.81 -3.28 -53.36
N ASP A 202 -22.81 -2.51 -54.46
CA ASP A 202 -23.84 -1.56 -54.86
C ASP A 202 -25.21 -2.25 -54.97
N LEU A 203 -26.11 -1.96 -54.04
CA LEU A 203 -27.53 -2.23 -54.16
C LEU A 203 -28.28 -0.90 -54.20
N SER A 204 -28.17 -0.20 -55.32
CA SER A 204 -29.07 0.88 -55.68
C SER A 204 -30.47 0.32 -55.99
N LEU A 205 -31.36 0.48 -55.01
CA LEU A 205 -32.80 0.23 -55.10
C LEU A 205 -33.45 1.31 -55.99
N ALA A 206 -33.81 0.97 -57.22
CA ALA A 206 -34.66 1.81 -58.06
C ALA A 206 -36.11 1.29 -58.02
N ILE A 207 -36.97 2.16 -57.48
CA ILE A 207 -38.45 2.13 -57.57
C ILE A 207 -38.86 2.51 -58.99
#